data_AF-A0A1M4VWT8-F1
#
_entry.id   AF-A0A1M4VWT8-F1
#
_cell.length_a   1.000
_cell.length_b   1.000
_cell.length_c   1.000
_cell.angle_alpha   90.00
_cell.angle_beta   90.00
_cell.angle_gamma   90.00
#
_symmetry.space_group_name_H-M   'P 1'
#
loop_
_entity.id
_entity.type
_entity.pdbx_description
1 polymer ?
#
loop_
_entity_poly.entity_id
_entity_poly.type
_entity_poly.pdbx_seq_one_letter_code
_entity_poly.pdbx_strand_id
1 'polypeptide(L)'
;MSRRHVPGPRPGRADNPNQAHVAEAGAKGDPVRRELVPLLALMSLPFLACTAHQGPSDLTTAPTGPSTAPTGDARARWVNAFCGVDVDLRAALARTLGTQPTGADTVQLRASYSQSLGEAATALERAVTTVGELRQSPPEPAAGEVARRTGEALTGVKQSVDAAKLRVDQANPANPQQFQQVVQGVSQDLKQRLDQFRDPTDELRVSRDLERAREHAPNCRQLDVARSTAPTAPTAPVPPVPPAPTTPATPPTVKSVPPTS
;
A
#
# COMPACT_ATOMS: atom_id res chain seq x y z
N MET A 1 28.46 58.56 -3.78
CA MET A 1 27.25 57.71 -3.87
C MET A 1 27.55 56.37 -3.19
N SER A 2 27.28 56.26 -1.89
CA SER A 2 27.61 55.07 -1.10
C SER A 2 26.42 54.10 -1.08
N ARG A 3 26.60 52.91 -1.67
CA ARG A 3 25.62 51.81 -1.59
C ARG A 3 25.73 51.16 -0.21
N ARG A 4 24.65 51.22 0.58
CA ARG A 4 24.54 50.49 1.85
C ARG A 4 24.28 49.02 1.56
N HIS A 5 25.12 48.17 2.13
CA HIS A 5 25.00 46.71 2.09
C HIS A 5 23.94 46.28 3.11
N VAL A 6 22.89 45.58 2.65
CA VAL A 6 21.83 45.04 3.51
C VAL A 6 22.19 43.59 3.84
N PRO A 7 22.33 43.20 5.12
CA PRO A 7 22.58 41.80 5.49
C PRO A 7 21.31 40.97 5.27
N GLY A 8 21.44 39.85 4.56
CA GLY A 8 20.35 38.88 4.35
C GLY A 8 20.01 38.08 5.61
N PRO A 9 18.80 37.49 5.66
CA PRO A 9 18.32 36.72 6.81
C PRO A 9 19.10 35.41 6.99
N ARG A 10 19.43 35.09 8.25
CA ARG A 10 20.08 33.83 8.63
C ARG A 10 19.10 32.67 8.51
N PRO A 11 19.52 31.50 8.00
CA PRO A 11 18.67 30.30 7.98
C PRO A 11 18.40 29.82 9.40
N GLY A 12 17.12 29.68 9.73
CA GLY A 12 16.64 29.14 10.99
C GLY A 12 17.07 27.69 11.17
N ARG A 13 17.78 27.43 12.27
CA ARG A 13 18.10 26.10 12.78
C ARG A 13 16.79 25.48 13.27
N ALA A 14 16.25 24.50 12.54
CA ALA A 14 15.16 23.68 13.03
C ALA A 14 15.73 22.67 14.03
N ASP A 15 15.57 22.97 15.31
CA ASP A 15 15.78 22.01 16.39
C ASP A 15 14.80 20.84 16.22
N ASN A 16 15.36 19.65 16.02
CA ASN A 16 14.61 18.39 15.96
C ASN A 16 14.56 17.80 17.39
N PRO A 17 13.40 17.81 18.08
CA PRO A 17 13.29 17.37 19.46
C PRO A 17 13.23 15.84 19.64
N ASN A 18 13.46 15.04 18.59
CA ASN A 18 13.29 13.58 18.66
C ASN A 18 14.61 12.78 18.77
N GLN A 19 15.62 13.32 19.46
CA GLN A 19 16.79 12.57 19.91
C GLN A 19 16.76 12.42 21.44
N ALA A 20 15.82 11.63 21.94
CA ALA A 20 15.84 11.15 23.31
C ALA A 20 16.27 9.67 23.32
N HIS A 21 17.51 9.46 23.74
CA HIS A 21 18.04 8.27 24.43
C HIS A 21 17.58 6.88 23.96
N VAL A 22 18.36 6.26 23.07
CA VAL A 22 18.50 4.79 23.06
C VAL A 22 19.76 4.47 23.87
N ALA A 23 19.54 4.01 25.10
CA ALA A 23 20.59 3.42 25.92
C ALA A 23 21.04 2.10 25.29
N GLU A 24 22.33 1.99 24.98
CA GLU A 24 22.99 0.74 24.61
C GLU A 24 22.94 -0.25 25.78
N ALA A 25 22.02 -1.21 25.70
CA ALA A 25 22.12 -2.45 26.45
C ALA A 25 22.90 -3.47 25.61
N GLY A 26 24.18 -3.64 25.93
CA GLY A 26 25.02 -4.68 25.35
C GLY A 26 24.52 -6.07 25.72
N ALA A 27 24.02 -6.81 24.74
CA ALA A 27 23.75 -8.24 24.85
C ALA A 27 24.93 -9.02 24.24
N LYS A 28 25.62 -9.79 25.10
CA LYS A 28 26.59 -10.82 24.72
C LYS A 28 25.94 -11.80 23.73
N GLY A 29 26.65 -12.08 22.65
CA GLY A 29 26.21 -12.99 21.60
C GLY A 29 26.27 -14.46 22.01
N ASP A 30 25.31 -15.22 21.49
CA ASP A 30 25.40 -16.65 21.31
C ASP A 30 25.49 -16.95 19.79
N PRO A 31 26.44 -17.79 19.35
CA PRO A 31 26.57 -18.17 17.94
C PRO A 31 25.45 -19.14 17.55
N VAL A 32 24.51 -18.67 16.74
CA VAL A 32 23.48 -19.54 16.14
C VAL A 32 24.14 -20.45 15.11
N ARG A 33 24.18 -21.75 15.44
CA ARG A 33 24.49 -22.86 14.51
C ARG A 33 23.57 -22.77 13.29
N ARG A 34 24.17 -22.55 12.12
CA ARG A 34 23.56 -22.81 10.81
C ARG A 34 23.45 -24.32 10.62
N GLU A 35 22.27 -24.87 10.83
CA GLU A 35 21.91 -26.21 10.36
C GLU A 35 21.62 -26.13 8.86
N LEU A 36 22.45 -26.82 8.06
CA LEU A 36 22.26 -27.09 6.64
C LEU A 36 21.12 -28.11 6.48
N VAL A 37 20.02 -27.71 5.83
CA VAL A 37 18.99 -28.66 5.37
C VAL A 37 19.17 -28.90 3.86
N PRO A 38 19.33 -30.16 3.42
CA PRO A 38 19.60 -30.47 2.01
C PRO A 38 18.34 -30.57 1.15
N LEU A 39 18.56 -30.34 -0.14
CA LEU A 39 17.75 -30.72 -1.32
C LEU A 39 16.81 -31.92 -1.13
N LEU A 40 15.60 -31.84 -1.70
CA LEU A 40 15.05 -32.82 -2.66
C LEU A 40 13.59 -32.51 -3.04
N ALA A 41 13.34 -32.31 -4.33
CA ALA A 41 12.32 -33.04 -5.12
C ALA A 41 12.00 -32.27 -6.42
N LEU A 42 12.57 -32.72 -7.53
CA LEU A 42 12.04 -32.47 -8.88
C LEU A 42 10.63 -33.09 -8.98
N MET A 43 9.64 -32.29 -9.33
CA MET A 43 8.34 -32.77 -9.83
C MET A 43 8.13 -32.19 -11.22
N SER A 44 8.38 -33.04 -12.22
CA SER A 44 8.14 -32.80 -13.63
C SER A 44 6.64 -32.78 -13.91
N LEU A 45 6.10 -31.62 -14.34
CA LEU A 45 4.71 -31.53 -14.82
C LEU A 45 4.68 -31.65 -16.35
N PRO A 46 3.84 -32.54 -16.92
CA PRO A 46 3.68 -32.69 -18.36
C PRO A 46 2.91 -31.51 -18.96
N PHE A 47 3.44 -30.93 -20.04
CA PHE A 47 2.75 -29.95 -20.87
C PHE A 47 1.63 -30.64 -21.66
N LEU A 48 0.38 -30.38 -21.27
CA LEU A 48 -0.79 -30.71 -22.07
C LEU A 48 -0.95 -29.64 -23.17
N ALA A 49 -0.54 -29.97 -24.40
CA ALA A 49 -0.74 -29.13 -25.57
C ALA A 49 -2.21 -29.22 -26.03
N CYS A 50 -3.00 -28.17 -25.80
CA CYS A 50 -4.28 -27.99 -26.48
C CYS A 50 -4.04 -27.46 -27.89
N THR A 51 -4.26 -28.32 -28.89
CA THR A 51 -4.34 -27.96 -30.30
C THR A 51 -5.63 -27.17 -30.55
N ALA A 52 -5.49 -25.89 -30.91
CA ALA A 52 -6.61 -25.07 -31.35
C ALA A 52 -7.11 -25.55 -32.73
N HIS A 53 -8.35 -26.02 -32.76
CA HIS A 53 -9.10 -26.45 -33.93
C HIS A 53 -9.55 -25.21 -34.74
N GLN A 54 -9.02 -25.07 -35.96
CA GLN A 54 -9.50 -24.08 -36.94
C GLN A 54 -10.74 -24.65 -37.66
N GLY A 55 -11.91 -24.13 -37.30
CA GLY A 55 -13.17 -24.39 -38.03
C GLY A 55 -13.42 -23.31 -39.10
N PRO A 56 -13.97 -23.67 -40.28
CA PRO A 56 -14.33 -22.71 -41.32
C PRO A 56 -15.53 -21.87 -40.87
N SER A 57 -15.41 -20.55 -41.00
CA SER A 57 -16.50 -19.62 -40.72
C SER A 57 -17.46 -19.56 -41.90
N ASP A 58 -18.67 -20.08 -41.69
CA ASP A 58 -19.82 -19.85 -42.57
C ASP A 58 -20.23 -18.37 -42.54
N LEU A 59 -20.28 -17.77 -43.72
CA LEU A 59 -20.70 -16.40 -43.98
C LEU A 59 -22.23 -16.30 -43.85
N THR A 60 -22.73 -16.16 -42.62
CA THR A 60 -24.12 -15.70 -42.38
C THR A 60 -24.14 -14.18 -42.32
N THR A 61 -24.56 -13.56 -43.43
CA THR A 61 -24.84 -12.12 -43.54
C THR A 61 -26.03 -11.76 -42.65
N ALA A 62 -25.76 -11.26 -41.45
CA ALA A 62 -26.76 -10.68 -40.57
C ALA A 62 -27.16 -9.27 -41.05
N PRO A 63 -28.43 -8.85 -40.87
CA PRO A 63 -28.92 -7.55 -41.32
C PRO A 63 -28.24 -6.40 -40.57
N THR A 64 -27.59 -5.52 -41.34
CA THR A 64 -27.01 -4.25 -40.88
C THR A 64 -28.13 -3.24 -40.57
N GLY A 65 -28.76 -3.38 -39.41
CA GLY A 65 -29.44 -2.24 -38.78
C GLY A 65 -28.39 -1.25 -38.26
N PRO A 66 -28.67 0.06 -38.22
CA PRO A 66 -27.79 1.02 -37.55
C PRO A 66 -27.73 0.63 -36.07
N SER A 67 -26.69 -0.10 -35.69
CA SER A 67 -26.31 -0.30 -34.30
C SER A 67 -25.82 1.05 -33.82
N THR A 68 -26.74 1.85 -33.28
CA THR A 68 -26.36 2.93 -32.37
C THR A 68 -25.67 2.22 -31.21
N ALA A 69 -24.34 2.06 -31.30
CA ALA A 69 -23.54 1.65 -30.17
C ALA A 69 -24.03 2.54 -29.02
N PRO A 70 -24.54 1.96 -27.91
CA PRO A 70 -25.05 2.76 -26.82
C PRO A 70 -23.95 3.76 -26.54
N THR A 71 -24.28 5.05 -26.66
CA THR A 71 -23.36 6.12 -26.34
C THR A 71 -23.10 5.90 -24.86
N GLY A 72 -22.06 5.12 -24.57
CA GLY A 72 -21.93 4.44 -23.28
C GLY A 72 -22.01 5.52 -22.22
N ASP A 73 -22.88 5.31 -21.23
CA ASP A 73 -23.14 6.29 -20.18
C ASP A 73 -21.80 6.88 -19.73
N ALA A 74 -21.63 8.20 -19.93
CA ALA A 74 -20.37 8.88 -19.66
C ALA A 74 -19.89 8.59 -18.22
N ARG A 75 -20.85 8.37 -17.32
CA ARG A 75 -20.61 7.93 -15.95
C ARG A 75 -19.99 6.54 -15.87
N ALA A 76 -20.53 5.54 -16.57
CA ALA A 76 -19.98 4.18 -16.59
C ALA A 76 -18.56 4.16 -17.16
N ARG A 77 -18.28 4.94 -18.21
CA ARG A 77 -16.91 5.07 -18.75
C ARG A 77 -15.96 5.71 -17.76
N TRP A 78 -16.38 6.80 -17.11
CA TRP A 78 -15.58 7.48 -16.09
C TRP A 78 -15.27 6.56 -14.90
N VAL A 79 -16.28 5.86 -14.37
CA VAL A 79 -16.09 4.92 -13.24
C VAL A 79 -15.19 3.75 -13.64
N ASN A 80 -15.35 3.20 -14.84
CA ASN A 80 -14.45 2.16 -15.33
C ASN A 80 -13.00 2.65 -15.47
N ALA A 81 -12.79 3.87 -15.96
CA ALA A 81 -11.45 4.45 -16.03
C ALA A 81 -10.87 4.70 -14.63
N PHE A 82 -11.67 5.21 -13.70
CA PHE A 82 -11.27 5.43 -12.31
C PHE A 82 -10.85 4.12 -11.61
N CYS A 83 -11.65 3.06 -11.72
CA CYS A 83 -11.27 1.73 -11.22
C CYS A 83 -10.05 1.14 -11.98
N GLY A 84 -9.87 1.49 -13.25
CA GLY A 84 -8.70 1.10 -14.03
C GLY A 84 -7.39 1.62 -13.42
N VAL A 85 -7.40 2.84 -12.88
CA VAL A 85 -6.25 3.40 -12.17
C VAL A 85 -5.84 2.51 -10.98
N ASP A 86 -6.80 2.04 -10.18
CA ASP A 86 -6.50 1.19 -9.03
C ASP A 86 -6.02 -0.20 -9.44
N VAL A 87 -6.60 -0.80 -10.50
CA VAL A 87 -6.10 -2.07 -11.07
C VAL A 87 -4.66 -1.93 -11.52
N ASP A 88 -4.35 -0.91 -12.31
CA ASP A 88 -3.00 -0.67 -12.83
C ASP A 88 -2.00 -0.36 -11.72
N LEU A 89 -2.41 0.42 -10.72
CA LEU A 89 -1.58 0.77 -9.58
C LEU A 89 -1.29 -0.48 -8.72
N ARG A 90 -2.29 -1.30 -8.38
CA ARG A 90 -2.08 -2.55 -7.64
C ARG A 90 -1.18 -3.51 -8.41
N ALA A 91 -1.37 -3.65 -9.72
CA ALA A 91 -0.52 -4.49 -10.55
C ALA A 91 0.92 -3.95 -10.64
N ALA A 92 1.12 -2.64 -10.65
CA ALA A 92 2.43 -2.04 -10.58
C ALA A 92 3.09 -2.26 -9.21
N LEU A 93 2.39 -2.00 -8.12
CA LEU A 93 2.90 -2.17 -6.75
C LEU A 93 3.19 -3.64 -6.42
N ALA A 94 2.35 -4.57 -6.88
CA ALA A 94 2.60 -6.00 -6.71
C ALA A 94 3.88 -6.45 -7.42
N ARG A 95 4.17 -5.89 -8.61
CA ARG A 95 5.42 -6.19 -9.34
C ARG A 95 6.65 -5.60 -8.65
N THR A 96 6.54 -4.40 -8.08
CA THR A 96 7.70 -3.70 -7.50
C THR A 96 7.98 -4.10 -6.05
N LEU A 97 6.94 -4.37 -5.25
CA LEU A 97 7.05 -4.66 -3.82
C LEU A 97 6.81 -6.14 -3.47
N GLY A 98 6.24 -6.93 -4.39
CA GLY A 98 5.99 -8.36 -4.18
C GLY A 98 7.24 -9.23 -4.30
N THR A 99 8.28 -8.72 -4.96
CA THR A 99 9.58 -9.41 -5.07
C THR A 99 10.50 -8.90 -3.97
N GLN A 100 10.65 -9.67 -2.88
CA GLN A 100 11.72 -9.39 -1.93
C GLN A 100 13.06 -9.69 -2.61
N PRO A 101 13.98 -8.73 -2.71
CA PRO A 101 15.29 -9.02 -3.27
C PRO A 101 15.99 -10.02 -2.37
N THR A 102 16.40 -11.14 -2.96
CA THR A 102 17.18 -12.19 -2.30
C THR A 102 18.64 -12.01 -2.69
N GLY A 103 19.52 -11.92 -1.70
CA GLY A 103 20.95 -11.72 -1.94
C GLY A 103 21.72 -11.60 -0.64
N ALA A 104 22.99 -12.00 -0.65
CA ALA A 104 23.89 -11.83 0.49
C ALA A 104 24.61 -10.46 0.46
N ASP A 105 24.65 -9.79 -0.70
CA ASP A 105 25.34 -8.52 -0.89
C ASP A 105 24.42 -7.33 -0.57
N THR A 106 24.81 -6.54 0.44
CA THR A 106 24.06 -5.36 0.88
C THR A 106 24.05 -4.24 -0.17
N VAL A 107 25.08 -4.13 -1.00
CA VAL A 107 25.13 -3.14 -2.09
C VAL A 107 24.06 -3.46 -3.13
N GLN A 108 23.98 -4.73 -3.54
CA GLN A 108 22.98 -5.20 -4.51
C GLN A 108 21.55 -5.09 -3.94
N LEU A 109 21.36 -5.46 -2.68
CA LEU A 109 20.07 -5.31 -2.00
C LEU A 109 19.62 -3.84 -1.95
N ARG A 110 20.51 -2.91 -1.60
CA ARG A 110 20.22 -1.47 -1.59
C ARG A 110 19.79 -0.97 -2.97
N ALA A 111 20.56 -1.32 -4.01
CA ALA A 111 20.24 -0.92 -5.37
C ALA A 111 18.88 -1.45 -5.82
N SER A 112 18.58 -2.72 -5.53
CA SER A 112 17.29 -3.33 -5.87
C SER A 112 16.11 -2.69 -5.13
N TYR A 113 16.22 -2.47 -3.82
CA TYR A 113 15.17 -1.77 -3.05
C TYR A 113 14.95 -0.35 -3.56
N SER A 114 16.03 0.37 -3.82
CA SER A 114 15.99 1.74 -4.36
C SER A 114 15.32 1.81 -5.73
N GLN A 115 15.59 0.83 -6.59
CA GLN A 115 14.95 0.69 -7.89
C GLN A 115 13.44 0.39 -7.74
N SER A 116 13.07 -0.60 -6.92
CA SER A 116 11.66 -0.94 -6.67
C SER A 116 10.85 0.26 -6.16
N LEU A 117 11.43 1.05 -5.24
CA LEU A 117 10.78 2.27 -4.75
C LEU A 117 10.65 3.35 -5.85
N GLY A 118 11.63 3.46 -6.74
CA GLY A 118 11.57 4.36 -7.90
C GLY A 118 10.48 3.98 -8.90
N GLU A 119 10.35 2.69 -9.19
CA GLU A 119 9.28 2.15 -10.04
C GLU A 119 7.90 2.36 -9.40
N ALA A 120 7.77 2.14 -8.08
CA ALA A 120 6.56 2.43 -7.32
C ALA A 120 6.17 3.91 -7.36
N ALA A 121 7.14 4.82 -7.18
CA ALA A 121 6.90 6.27 -7.29
C ALA A 121 6.43 6.68 -8.69
N THR A 122 6.98 6.05 -9.74
CA THR A 122 6.56 6.27 -11.13
C THR A 122 5.15 5.76 -11.41
N ALA A 123 4.76 4.62 -10.82
CA ALA A 123 3.40 4.11 -10.90
C ALA A 123 2.39 5.04 -10.21
N LEU A 124 2.74 5.54 -9.02
CA LEU A 124 1.91 6.52 -8.29
C LEU A 124 1.78 7.84 -9.05
N GLU A 125 2.84 8.34 -9.66
CA GLU A 125 2.79 9.55 -10.49
C GLU A 125 1.83 9.40 -11.68
N ARG A 126 1.86 8.24 -12.36
CA ARG A 126 0.93 7.94 -13.43
C ARG A 126 -0.51 7.90 -12.93
N ALA A 127 -0.75 7.27 -11.77
CA ALA A 127 -2.08 7.24 -11.16
C ALA A 127 -2.58 8.65 -10.79
N VAL A 128 -1.73 9.50 -10.20
CA VAL A 128 -2.05 10.92 -9.91
C VAL A 128 -2.41 11.66 -11.20
N THR A 129 -1.63 11.48 -12.26
CA THR A 129 -1.88 12.10 -13.57
C THR A 129 -3.24 11.66 -14.14
N THR A 130 -3.50 10.35 -14.23
CA THR A 130 -4.75 9.82 -14.77
C THR A 130 -5.97 10.26 -13.95
N VAL A 131 -5.89 10.25 -12.62
CA VAL A 131 -6.97 10.76 -11.76
C VAL A 131 -7.15 12.27 -11.95
N GLY A 132 -6.06 13.02 -12.15
CA GLY A 132 -6.08 14.44 -12.47
C GLY A 132 -6.80 14.74 -13.78
N GLU A 133 -6.62 13.91 -14.81
CA GLU A 133 -7.34 13.99 -16.09
C GLU A 133 -8.84 13.68 -15.90
N LEU A 134 -9.17 12.63 -15.16
CA LEU A 134 -10.56 12.28 -14.84
C LEU A 134 -11.31 13.39 -14.08
N ARG A 135 -10.59 14.15 -13.24
CA ARG A 135 -11.13 15.30 -12.51
C ARG A 135 -11.53 16.46 -13.42
N GLN A 136 -10.96 16.57 -14.63
CA GLN A 136 -11.25 17.68 -15.54
C GLN A 136 -12.62 17.54 -16.23
N SER A 137 -13.10 16.31 -16.39
CA SER A 137 -14.38 16.00 -17.06
C SER A 137 -15.23 15.01 -16.24
N PRO A 138 -15.62 15.35 -15.00
CA PRO A 138 -16.41 14.45 -14.18
C PRO A 138 -17.86 14.41 -14.69
N PRO A 139 -18.53 13.23 -14.69
CA PRO A 139 -19.93 13.11 -15.10
C PRO A 139 -20.90 13.83 -14.15
N GLU A 140 -20.48 14.05 -12.90
CA GLU A 140 -21.23 14.79 -11.87
C GLU A 140 -20.26 15.39 -10.83
N PRO A 141 -20.67 16.41 -10.06
CA PRO A 141 -19.79 17.07 -9.09
C PRO A 141 -19.18 16.11 -8.05
N ALA A 142 -19.95 15.12 -7.58
CA ALA A 142 -19.47 14.12 -6.63
C ALA A 142 -18.29 13.30 -7.18
N ALA A 143 -18.32 12.94 -8.47
CA ALA A 143 -17.22 12.21 -9.11
C ALA A 143 -15.93 13.05 -9.17
N GLY A 144 -16.04 14.35 -9.43
CA GLY A 144 -14.90 15.27 -9.40
C GLY A 144 -14.27 15.36 -8.01
N GLU A 145 -15.09 15.38 -6.97
CA GLU A 145 -14.62 15.42 -5.58
C GLU A 145 -13.97 14.09 -5.14
N VAL A 146 -14.48 12.95 -5.60
CA VAL A 146 -13.83 11.64 -5.42
C VAL A 146 -12.45 11.63 -6.10
N ALA A 147 -12.35 12.05 -7.37
CA ALA A 147 -11.07 12.12 -8.05
C ALA A 147 -10.09 13.09 -7.36
N ARG A 148 -10.54 14.25 -6.89
CA ARG A 148 -9.70 15.20 -6.16
C ARG A 148 -9.09 14.56 -4.90
N ARG A 149 -9.92 13.97 -4.03
CA ARG A 149 -9.47 13.35 -2.77
C ARG A 149 -8.54 12.17 -3.02
N THR A 150 -8.85 11.33 -4.01
CA THR A 150 -7.98 10.22 -4.41
C THR A 150 -6.64 10.72 -4.94
N GLY A 151 -6.62 11.76 -5.79
CA GLY A 151 -5.39 12.37 -6.29
C GLY A 151 -4.50 12.89 -5.17
N GLU A 152 -5.06 13.61 -4.19
CA GLU A 152 -4.33 14.11 -3.02
C GLU A 152 -3.76 12.97 -2.15
N ALA A 153 -4.57 11.94 -1.92
CA ALA A 153 -4.14 10.77 -1.17
C ALA A 153 -2.97 10.06 -1.89
N LEU A 154 -3.07 9.84 -3.21
CA LEU A 154 -2.01 9.24 -4.03
C LEU A 154 -0.74 10.09 -4.04
N THR A 155 -0.85 11.43 -4.13
CA THR A 155 0.31 12.34 -4.01
C THR A 155 1.02 12.14 -2.68
N GLY A 156 0.28 12.04 -1.57
CA GLY A 156 0.88 11.83 -0.27
C GLY A 156 1.51 10.44 -0.08
N VAL A 157 0.94 9.39 -0.70
CA VAL A 157 1.59 8.07 -0.77
C VAL A 157 2.89 8.16 -1.57
N LYS A 158 2.89 8.83 -2.74
CA LYS A 158 4.08 9.04 -3.57
C LYS A 158 5.20 9.73 -2.79
N GLN A 159 4.90 10.81 -2.09
CA GLN A 159 5.87 11.53 -1.25
C GLN A 159 6.50 10.61 -0.20
N SER A 160 5.71 9.69 0.38
CA SER A 160 6.21 8.72 1.35
C SER A 160 7.15 7.69 0.69
N VAL A 161 6.85 7.27 -0.54
CA VAL A 161 7.73 6.39 -1.35
C VAL A 161 9.01 7.10 -1.77
N ASP A 162 8.95 8.37 -2.18
CA ASP A 162 10.14 9.17 -2.52
C ASP A 162 11.05 9.34 -1.30
N ALA A 163 10.48 9.64 -0.13
CA ALA A 163 11.22 9.75 1.13
C ALA A 163 11.83 8.41 1.56
N ALA A 164 11.10 7.31 1.39
CA ALA A 164 11.61 5.96 1.60
C ALA A 164 12.80 5.65 0.69
N LYS A 165 12.68 5.96 -0.61
CA LYS A 165 13.75 5.80 -1.59
C LYS A 165 14.98 6.57 -1.18
N LEU A 166 14.82 7.84 -0.80
CA LEU A 166 15.94 8.67 -0.34
C LEU A 166 16.65 8.07 0.87
N ARG A 167 15.92 7.53 1.86
CA ARG A 167 16.52 6.87 3.03
C ARG A 167 17.31 5.62 2.64
N VAL A 168 16.76 4.78 1.77
CA VAL A 168 17.48 3.60 1.22
C VAL A 168 18.71 4.03 0.44
N ASP A 169 18.61 5.09 -0.36
CA ASP A 169 19.71 5.67 -1.14
C ASP A 169 20.78 6.33 -0.25
N GLN A 170 20.49 6.65 1.01
CA GLN A 170 21.46 7.21 1.94
C GLN A 170 22.06 6.18 2.90
N ALA A 171 21.50 4.97 2.96
CA ALA A 171 21.97 3.92 3.85
C ALA A 171 23.40 3.45 3.48
N ASN A 172 24.23 3.21 4.49
CA ASN A 172 25.60 2.76 4.29
C ASN A 172 25.62 1.27 3.94
N PRO A 173 26.03 0.88 2.72
CA PRO A 173 26.02 -0.53 2.33
C PRO A 173 27.15 -1.33 2.99
N ALA A 174 28.15 -0.67 3.57
CA ALA A 174 29.19 -1.33 4.37
C ALA A 174 28.72 -1.66 5.80
N ASN A 175 27.52 -1.24 6.21
CA ASN A 175 26.91 -1.58 7.49
C ASN A 175 25.56 -2.32 7.29
N PRO A 176 25.59 -3.66 7.18
CA PRO A 176 24.38 -4.45 6.95
C PRO A 176 23.31 -4.28 8.02
N GLN A 177 23.69 -4.12 9.30
CA GLN A 177 22.73 -3.92 10.40
C GLN A 177 22.00 -2.58 10.26
N GLN A 178 22.73 -1.51 9.96
CA GLN A 178 22.12 -0.20 9.71
C GLN A 178 21.18 -0.25 8.48
N PHE A 179 21.61 -0.89 7.40
CA PHE A 179 20.77 -1.04 6.21
C PHE A 179 19.47 -1.80 6.52
N GLN A 180 19.54 -2.89 7.30
CA GLN A 180 18.35 -3.64 7.73
C GLN A 180 17.40 -2.78 8.56
N GLN A 181 17.90 -1.97 9.49
CA GLN A 181 17.08 -1.04 10.27
C GLN A 181 16.40 0.02 9.39
N VAL A 182 17.11 0.57 8.39
CA VAL A 182 16.54 1.52 7.43
C VAL A 182 15.42 0.87 6.63
N VAL A 183 15.63 -0.33 6.08
CA VAL A 183 14.62 -1.06 5.31
C VAL A 183 13.40 -1.37 6.17
N GLN A 184 13.59 -1.86 7.40
CA GLN A 184 12.47 -2.13 8.33
C GLN A 184 11.64 -0.87 8.63
N GLY A 185 12.30 0.24 8.95
CA GLY A 185 11.61 1.52 9.19
C GLY A 185 10.86 2.01 7.95
N VAL A 186 11.48 1.93 6.77
CA VAL A 186 10.83 2.25 5.50
C VAL A 186 9.61 1.37 5.25
N SER A 187 9.72 0.06 5.43
CA SER A 187 8.61 -0.88 5.24
C SER A 187 7.46 -0.59 6.21
N GLN A 188 7.76 -0.27 7.47
CA GLN A 188 6.74 0.08 8.46
C GLN A 188 6.02 1.38 8.12
N ASP A 189 6.77 2.43 7.76
CA ASP A 189 6.20 3.73 7.38
C ASP A 189 5.32 3.61 6.13
N LEU A 190 5.79 2.87 5.12
CA LEU A 190 5.02 2.63 3.89
C LEU A 190 3.78 1.80 4.17
N LYS A 191 3.89 0.74 5.00
CA LYS A 191 2.73 -0.03 5.41
C LYS A 191 1.70 0.85 6.11
N GLN A 192 2.11 1.66 7.08
CA GLN A 192 1.21 2.57 7.78
C GLN A 192 0.55 3.56 6.83
N ARG A 193 1.30 4.09 5.85
CA ARG A 193 0.76 5.00 4.85
C ARG A 193 -0.25 4.34 3.92
N LEU A 194 0.02 3.10 3.50
CA LEU A 194 -0.88 2.32 2.67
C LEU A 194 -2.14 1.88 3.45
N ASP A 195 -2.01 1.54 4.74
CA ASP A 195 -3.14 1.19 5.60
C ASP A 195 -4.07 2.41 5.83
N GLN A 196 -3.53 3.63 5.81
CA GLN A 196 -4.31 4.88 5.85
C GLN A 196 -4.99 5.20 4.50
N PHE A 197 -4.48 4.65 3.40
CA PHE A 197 -5.06 4.80 2.09
C PHE A 197 -6.28 3.88 1.98
N ARG A 198 -7.47 4.43 2.26
CA ARG A 198 -8.75 3.72 2.10
C ARG A 198 -8.90 3.29 0.63
N ASP A 199 -9.63 2.19 0.39
CA ASP A 199 -9.93 1.74 -0.96
C ASP A 199 -10.66 2.88 -1.72
N PRO A 200 -10.05 3.44 -2.78
CA PRO A 200 -10.62 4.60 -3.47
C PRO A 200 -11.95 4.25 -4.16
N THR A 201 -12.24 2.97 -4.38
CA THR A 201 -13.52 2.53 -4.94
C THR A 201 -14.68 2.59 -3.95
N ASP A 202 -14.41 2.63 -2.63
CA ASP A 202 -15.47 2.84 -1.63
C ASP A 202 -16.03 4.27 -1.68
N GLU A 203 -15.22 5.24 -2.10
CA GLU A 203 -15.65 6.64 -2.27
C GLU A 203 -16.64 6.79 -3.44
N LEU A 204 -16.79 5.79 -4.33
CA LEU A 204 -17.83 5.81 -5.37
C LEU A 204 -19.24 5.62 -4.79
N ARG A 205 -19.36 5.15 -3.54
CA ARG A 205 -20.66 4.94 -2.86
C ARG A 205 -21.33 6.23 -2.39
N VAL A 206 -20.66 7.37 -2.52
CA VAL A 206 -21.21 8.69 -2.14
C VAL A 206 -22.44 9.09 -2.97
N SER A 207 -22.62 8.48 -4.14
CA SER A 207 -23.75 8.70 -5.05
C SER A 207 -24.30 7.37 -5.53
N ARG A 208 -25.64 7.22 -5.52
CA ARG A 208 -26.30 6.01 -6.06
C ARG A 208 -26.02 5.80 -7.54
N ASP A 209 -25.75 6.88 -8.28
CA ASP A 209 -25.49 6.78 -9.71
C ASP A 209 -24.07 6.27 -9.98
N LEU A 210 -23.08 6.68 -9.18
CA LEU A 210 -21.72 6.17 -9.25
C LEU A 210 -21.62 4.71 -8.82
N GLU A 211 -22.35 4.31 -7.78
CA GLU A 211 -22.39 2.91 -7.35
C GLU A 211 -23.02 2.02 -8.44
N ARG A 212 -24.14 2.43 -9.07
CA ARG A 212 -24.70 1.69 -10.21
C ARG A 212 -23.73 1.60 -11.38
N ALA A 213 -23.03 2.70 -11.70
CA ALA A 213 -22.01 2.68 -12.74
C ALA A 213 -20.84 1.74 -12.40
N ARG A 214 -20.46 1.65 -11.11
CA ARG A 214 -19.44 0.72 -10.61
C ARG A 214 -19.82 -0.75 -10.83
N GLU A 215 -21.07 -1.12 -10.57
CA GLU A 215 -21.57 -2.49 -10.80
C GLU A 215 -21.39 -2.94 -12.25
N HIS A 216 -21.53 -2.01 -13.20
CA HIS A 216 -21.38 -2.28 -14.62
C HIS A 216 -19.95 -2.15 -15.14
N ALA A 217 -19.04 -1.52 -14.41
CA ALA A 217 -17.66 -1.25 -14.83
C ALA A 217 -16.76 -2.50 -14.72
N PRO A 218 -16.21 -3.01 -15.85
CA PRO A 218 -15.33 -4.19 -15.83
C PRO A 218 -14.12 -4.09 -14.90
N ASN A 219 -13.44 -2.94 -14.84
CA ASN A 219 -12.28 -2.76 -13.97
C ASN A 219 -12.67 -2.79 -12.48
N CYS A 220 -13.84 -2.28 -12.11
CA CYS A 220 -14.30 -2.37 -10.72
C CYS A 220 -14.60 -3.82 -10.33
N ARG A 221 -15.20 -4.61 -11.24
CA ARG A 221 -15.42 -6.04 -11.01
C ARG A 221 -14.11 -6.82 -10.82
N GLN A 222 -13.06 -6.46 -11.57
CA GLN A 222 -11.74 -7.07 -11.37
C GLN A 222 -11.21 -6.83 -9.94
N LEU A 223 -11.40 -5.62 -9.40
CA LEU A 223 -11.01 -5.29 -8.03
C LEU A 223 -11.83 -6.07 -7.01
N ASP A 224 -13.14 -6.25 -7.23
CA ASP A 224 -14.01 -7.03 -6.35
C ASP A 224 -13.59 -8.52 -6.32
N VAL A 225 -13.24 -9.10 -7.47
CA VAL A 225 -12.68 -10.46 -7.55
C VAL A 225 -11.35 -10.55 -6.82
N ALA A 226 -10.41 -9.64 -7.09
CA ALA A 226 -9.11 -9.62 -6.44
C ALA A 226 -9.22 -9.54 -4.90
N ARG A 227 -10.16 -8.74 -4.38
CA ARG A 227 -10.46 -8.65 -2.95
C ARG A 227 -11.03 -9.96 -2.39
N SER A 228 -11.90 -10.62 -3.14
CA SER A 228 -12.51 -11.88 -2.71
C SER A 228 -11.52 -13.05 -2.71
N THR A 229 -10.50 -12.99 -3.58
CA THR A 229 -9.43 -14.00 -3.65
C THR A 229 -8.24 -13.70 -2.74
N ALA A 230 -8.16 -12.50 -2.17
CA ALA A 230 -7.10 -12.17 -1.25
C ALA A 230 -7.16 -13.16 -0.07
N PRO A 231 -6.05 -13.85 0.28
CA PRO A 231 -6.05 -14.76 1.40
C PRO A 231 -6.59 -14.02 2.61
N THR A 232 -7.73 -14.47 3.14
CA THR A 232 -8.23 -13.98 4.41
C THR A 232 -7.09 -14.19 5.38
N ALA A 233 -6.42 -13.11 5.79
CA ALA A 233 -5.33 -13.20 6.76
C ALA A 233 -5.87 -14.08 7.89
N PRO A 234 -5.19 -15.18 8.25
CA PRO A 234 -5.71 -16.13 9.22
C PRO A 234 -6.14 -15.31 10.42
N THR A 235 -7.44 -15.32 10.71
CA THR A 235 -7.98 -14.61 11.86
C THR A 235 -7.17 -15.15 13.03
N ALA A 236 -6.28 -14.32 13.58
CA ALA A 236 -5.51 -14.71 14.74
C ALA A 236 -6.54 -15.26 15.73
N PRO A 237 -6.36 -16.48 16.25
CA PRO A 237 -7.34 -17.08 17.15
C PRO A 237 -7.68 -16.02 18.19
N VAL A 238 -8.97 -15.69 18.29
CA VAL A 238 -9.46 -14.70 19.24
C VAL A 238 -8.81 -15.05 20.57
N PRO A 239 -7.96 -14.18 21.15
CA PRO A 239 -7.29 -14.50 22.40
C PRO A 239 -8.38 -14.90 23.39
N PRO A 240 -8.21 -16.00 24.14
CA PRO A 240 -9.21 -16.44 25.09
C PRO A 240 -9.60 -15.25 25.95
N VAL A 241 -10.91 -15.00 26.05
CA VAL A 241 -11.46 -13.91 26.87
C VAL A 241 -10.79 -14.03 28.23
N PRO A 242 -10.03 -13.02 28.69
CA PRO A 242 -9.40 -13.09 30.00
C PRO A 242 -10.51 -13.34 31.02
N PRO A 243 -10.32 -14.27 31.99
CA PRO A 243 -11.33 -14.54 32.99
C PRO A 243 -11.74 -13.21 33.63
N ALA A 244 -13.05 -13.04 33.85
CA ALA A 244 -13.59 -11.84 34.47
C ALA A 244 -12.77 -11.50 35.73
N PRO A 245 -12.42 -10.22 35.94
CA PRO A 245 -11.67 -9.83 37.13
C PRO A 245 -12.44 -10.31 38.35
N THR A 246 -11.84 -11.26 39.08
CA THR A 246 -12.34 -11.66 40.39
C THR A 246 -12.35 -10.41 41.25
N THR A 247 -13.55 -9.98 41.63
CA THR A 247 -13.72 -8.82 42.49
C THR A 247 -12.90 -9.06 43.76
N PRO A 248 -11.94 -8.19 44.11
CA PRO A 248 -11.17 -8.36 45.32
C PRO A 248 -12.13 -8.39 46.51
N ALA A 249 -12.04 -9.46 47.30
CA ALA A 249 -12.82 -9.62 48.51
C ALA A 249 -12.61 -8.38 49.40
N THR A 250 -13.70 -7.74 49.79
CA THR A 250 -13.67 -6.60 50.69
C THR A 250 -12.98 -7.02 52.00
N PRO A 251 -11.90 -6.35 52.43
CA PRO A 251 -11.25 -6.69 53.69
C PRO A 251 -12.24 -6.49 54.85
N PRO A 252 -12.26 -7.40 55.85
CA PRO A 252 -13.14 -7.26 56.99
C PRO A 252 -12.84 -5.96 57.74
N THR A 253 -13.88 -5.20 58.03
CA THR A 253 -13.82 -3.97 58.84
C THR A 253 -13.31 -4.31 60.23
N VAL A 254 -12.06 -3.93 60.54
CA VAL A 254 -11.53 -4.01 61.91
C VAL A 254 -12.27 -2.99 62.76
N LYS A 255 -13.05 -3.48 63.72
CA LYS A 255 -13.76 -2.68 64.71
C LYS A 255 -12.73 -2.12 65.69
N SER A 256 -12.43 -0.82 65.59
CA SER A 256 -11.56 -0.13 66.53
C SER A 256 -12.13 -0.19 67.94
N VAL A 257 -11.37 -0.78 68.86
CA VAL A 257 -11.67 -0.80 70.30
C VAL A 257 -11.26 0.55 70.89
N PRO A 258 -12.14 1.28 71.60
CA PRO A 258 -11.76 2.52 72.27
C PRO A 258 -10.88 2.23 73.50
N PRO A 259 -9.90 3.10 73.81
CA PRO A 259 -9.03 2.92 74.96
C PRO A 259 -9.79 3.13 76.26
N THR A 260 -9.69 2.18 77.19
CA THR A 260 -10.13 2.30 78.58
C THR A 260 -9.08 3.08 79.37
N SER A 261 -9.52 4.08 80.13
CA SER A 261 -8.71 4.88 81.07
C SER A 261 -8.40 4.12 82.35
#